data_AF-A0A9E1N9C8-F1
#
_entry.id   AF-A0A9E1N9C8-F1
#
_cell.length_a   1.000
_cell.length_b   1.000
_cell.length_c   1.000
_cell.angle_alpha   90.00
_cell.angle_beta   90.00
_cell.angle_gamma   90.00
#
_symmetry.space_group_name_H-M   'P 1'
#
loop_
_entity.id
_entity.type
_entity.pdbx_description
1 polymer ?
#
loop_
_entity_poly.entity_id
_entity_poly.type
_entity_poly.pdbx_seq_one_letter_code
_entity_poly.pdbx_strand_id
1 'polypeptide(L)'
;MGLRPPLILILTAGVGLLCISLSVGYISLWHGDRDGLKHAVGRDFINMWTASRLVEAGRTSEIFDQDLFAAAQRQHLGDDFPFHFWSYPPHTLLLTWQLSSLPYRWAFAVWTLSGLVLMLYAARKFWPDGPWIWLLLLAPSTFVNIFLSQNGFLTTALALGGFALLPRRPVIAG
;
A
#
# COMPACT_ATOMS: atom_id res chain seq x y z
N MET A 1 3.14 -10.06 -34.85
CA MET A 1 4.38 -9.30 -35.08
C MET A 1 5.01 -9.05 -33.71
N GLY A 2 5.90 -9.94 -33.25
CA GLY A 2 6.46 -9.87 -31.89
C GLY A 2 7.49 -8.74 -31.79
N LEU A 3 7.46 -7.98 -30.70
CA LEU A 3 8.47 -6.96 -30.40
C LEU A 3 9.86 -7.62 -30.34
N ARG A 4 10.88 -6.98 -30.93
CA ARG A 4 12.25 -7.50 -30.89
C ARG A 4 12.78 -7.44 -29.44
N PRO A 5 13.49 -8.48 -28.95
CA PRO A 5 14.06 -8.51 -27.60
C PRO A 5 14.77 -7.21 -27.13
N PRO A 6 15.60 -6.53 -27.94
CA PRO A 6 16.23 -5.27 -27.53
C PRO A 6 15.23 -4.13 -27.28
N LEU A 7 14.11 -4.09 -28.01
CA LEU A 7 13.08 -3.06 -27.83
C LEU A 7 12.37 -3.22 -26.48
N ILE A 8 12.07 -4.47 -26.08
CA ILE A 8 11.45 -4.77 -24.77
C ILE A 8 12.36 -4.31 -23.63
N LEU A 9 13.67 -4.58 -23.72
CA LEU A 9 14.64 -4.17 -22.70
C LEU A 9 14.75 -2.65 -22.59
N ILE A 10 14.82 -1.94 -23.73
CA ILE A 10 14.88 -0.47 -23.75
C ILE A 10 13.62 0.14 -23.15
N LEU A 11 12.43 -0.34 -23.53
CA LEU A 11 11.17 0.15 -22.97
C LEU A 11 11.09 -0.12 -21.47
N THR A 12 11.48 -1.31 -21.03
CA THR A 12 11.47 -1.70 -19.61
C THR A 12 12.42 -0.83 -18.78
N ALA A 13 13.63 -0.59 -19.28
CA ALA A 13 14.60 0.30 -18.64
C ALA A 13 14.11 1.75 -18.61
N GLY A 14 13.51 2.24 -19.70
CA GLY A 14 12.93 3.57 -19.79
C GLY A 14 11.80 3.80 -18.78
N VAL A 15 10.86 2.86 -18.66
CA VAL A 15 9.79 2.91 -17.64
C VAL A 15 10.39 2.88 -16.24
N GLY A 16 11.35 1.98 -15.97
CA GLY A 16 12.00 1.90 -14.67
C GLY A 16 12.68 3.21 -14.25
N LEU A 17 13.44 3.83 -15.17
CA LEU A 17 14.09 5.12 -14.93
C LEU A 17 13.07 6.23 -14.67
N LEU A 18 12.03 6.33 -15.50
CA LEU A 18 10.96 7.31 -15.32
C LEU A 18 10.31 7.16 -13.94
N CYS A 19 9.95 5.94 -13.55
CA CYS A 19 9.33 5.68 -12.27
C CYS A 19 10.25 6.01 -11.09
N ILE A 20 11.55 5.70 -11.17
CA ILE A 20 12.54 6.08 -10.15
C ILE A 20 12.66 7.61 -10.07
N SER A 21 12.77 8.31 -11.20
CA SER A 21 12.86 9.77 -11.21
C SER A 21 11.63 10.44 -10.61
N LEU A 22 10.42 9.96 -10.96
CA LEU A 22 9.17 10.45 -10.38
C LEU A 22 9.08 10.15 -8.88
N SER A 23 9.54 8.97 -8.46
CA SER A 23 9.60 8.57 -7.04
C SER A 23 10.50 9.49 -6.23
N VAL A 24 11.73 9.73 -6.71
CA VAL A 24 12.69 10.63 -6.06
C VAL A 24 12.14 12.05 -6.01
N GLY A 25 11.57 12.54 -7.11
CA GLY A 25 10.92 13.85 -7.15
C GLY A 25 9.80 13.95 -6.12
N TYR A 26 8.88 12.97 -6.07
CA TYR A 26 7.78 12.97 -5.11
C TYR A 26 8.26 12.92 -3.65
N ILE A 27 9.24 12.06 -3.33
CA ILE A 27 9.82 11.94 -1.98
C ILE A 27 10.53 13.24 -1.56
N SER A 28 11.19 13.92 -2.50
CA SER A 28 11.87 15.19 -2.21
C SER A 28 10.93 16.32 -1.78
N LEU A 29 9.64 16.18 -2.07
CA LEU A 29 8.61 17.13 -1.66
C LEU A 29 7.99 16.79 -0.29
N TRP A 30 8.44 15.73 0.38
CA TRP A 30 7.90 15.35 1.68
C TRP A 30 8.36 16.29 2.79
N HIS A 31 7.43 16.68 3.65
CA HIS A 31 7.68 17.49 4.82
C HIS A 31 7.02 16.84 6.04
N GLY A 32 7.83 16.16 6.86
CA GLY A 32 7.33 15.34 7.97
C GLY A 32 6.49 14.17 7.45
N ASP A 33 5.25 14.09 7.91
CA ASP A 33 4.28 13.06 7.54
C ASP A 33 3.35 13.49 6.38
N ARG A 34 3.64 14.63 5.75
CA ARG A 34 2.89 15.15 4.61
C ARG A 34 3.70 15.10 3.31
N ASP A 35 2.99 14.82 2.22
CA ASP A 35 3.54 14.97 0.87
C ASP A 35 3.52 16.44 0.43
N GLY A 36 4.19 16.73 -0.69
CA GLY A 36 4.25 18.09 -1.27
C GLY A 36 2.92 18.62 -1.80
N LEU A 37 1.86 17.81 -1.75
CA LEU A 37 0.54 18.10 -2.28
C LEU A 37 -0.48 18.27 -1.14
N LYS A 38 -0.01 18.46 0.10
CA LYS A 38 -0.81 18.63 1.34
C LYS A 38 -1.57 17.38 1.81
N HIS A 39 -1.28 16.21 1.26
CA HIS A 39 -1.82 14.94 1.74
C HIS A 39 -0.86 14.25 2.71
N ALA A 40 -1.30 13.17 3.34
CA ALA A 40 -0.41 12.32 4.12
C ALA A 40 0.57 11.59 3.19
N VAL A 41 1.81 11.40 3.63
CA VAL A 41 2.74 10.44 3.01
C VAL A 41 2.07 9.07 3.01
N GLY A 42 1.98 8.39 1.87
CA GLY A 42 1.24 7.12 1.80
C GLY A 42 -0.28 7.29 1.69
N ARG A 43 -0.80 8.52 1.57
CA ARG A 43 -2.20 8.89 1.33
C ARG A 43 -3.21 8.07 2.11
N ASP A 44 -3.67 6.94 1.59
CA ASP A 44 -4.77 6.16 2.15
C ASP A 44 -4.43 5.46 3.47
N PHE A 45 -3.15 5.15 3.72
CA PHE A 45 -2.75 4.44 4.94
C PHE A 45 -2.99 5.23 6.23
N ILE A 46 -3.09 6.57 6.15
CA ILE A 46 -3.49 7.38 7.30
C ILE A 46 -4.84 6.96 7.87
N ASN A 47 -5.79 6.50 7.03
CA ASN A 47 -7.08 6.02 7.50
C ASN A 47 -6.91 4.80 8.42
N MET A 48 -6.13 3.81 7.97
CA MET A 48 -5.84 2.61 8.75
C MET A 48 -5.10 2.91 10.03
N TRP A 49 -4.06 3.75 9.96
CA TRP A 49 -3.24 4.08 11.12
C TRP A 49 -4.04 4.87 12.16
N THR A 50 -4.81 5.88 11.75
CA THR A 50 -5.66 6.66 12.67
C THR A 50 -6.75 5.79 13.30
N ALA A 51 -7.41 4.93 12.52
CA ALA A 51 -8.42 4.03 13.07
C ALA A 51 -7.82 3.06 14.08
N SER A 52 -6.68 2.45 13.77
CA SER A 52 -5.93 1.58 14.70
C SER A 52 -5.53 2.31 15.98
N ARG A 53 -5.05 3.57 15.89
CA ARG A 53 -4.73 4.42 17.05
C ARG A 53 -5.94 4.68 17.94
N LEU A 54 -7.11 4.94 17.35
CA LEU A 54 -8.35 5.13 18.09
C LEU A 54 -8.80 3.83 18.78
N VAL A 55 -8.61 2.66 18.15
CA VAL A 55 -8.85 1.36 18.80
C VAL A 55 -7.93 1.18 20.01
N GLU A 56 -6.62 1.38 19.86
CA GLU A 56 -5.65 1.27 20.96
C GLU A 56 -5.97 2.23 22.12
N ALA A 57 -6.50 3.42 21.81
CA ALA A 57 -6.90 4.41 22.81
C ALA A 57 -8.28 4.12 23.46
N GLY A 58 -8.95 3.01 23.12
CA GLY A 58 -10.29 2.70 23.62
C GLY A 58 -11.40 3.58 23.02
N ARG A 59 -11.11 4.34 21.96
CA ARG A 59 -11.99 5.32 21.29
C ARG A 59 -12.60 4.76 19.99
N THR A 60 -12.91 3.46 19.97
CA THR A 60 -13.33 2.74 18.75
C THR A 60 -14.57 3.34 18.09
N SER A 61 -15.51 3.88 18.87
CA SER A 61 -16.73 4.52 18.34
C SER A 61 -16.43 5.74 17.47
N GLU A 62 -15.33 6.44 17.73
CA GLU A 62 -14.95 7.66 17.00
C GLU A 62 -14.49 7.39 15.58
N ILE A 63 -14.19 6.13 15.23
CA ILE A 63 -13.88 5.72 13.85
C ILE A 63 -15.10 5.91 12.94
N PHE A 64 -16.30 5.78 13.51
CA PHE A 64 -17.56 5.87 12.77
C PHE A 64 -18.20 7.27 12.84
N ASP A 65 -17.67 8.15 13.69
CA ASP A 65 -18.01 9.57 13.71
C ASP A 65 -17.01 10.32 12.83
N GLN A 66 -17.50 10.85 11.71
CA GLN A 66 -16.66 11.44 10.69
C GLN A 66 -15.93 12.71 11.14
N ASP A 67 -16.55 13.51 12.01
CA ASP A 67 -15.94 14.74 12.50
C ASP A 67 -14.84 14.43 13.52
N LEU A 68 -15.09 13.47 14.42
CA LEU A 68 -14.08 13.00 15.38
C LEU A 68 -12.93 12.30 14.68
N PHE A 69 -13.20 11.49 13.65
CA PHE A 69 -12.16 10.83 12.87
C PHE A 69 -11.27 11.83 12.12
N ALA A 70 -11.87 12.82 11.45
CA ALA A 70 -11.13 13.89 10.79
C ALA A 70 -10.32 14.73 11.78
N ALA A 71 -10.86 15.02 12.98
CA ALA A 71 -10.13 15.70 14.03
C ALA A 71 -8.92 14.89 14.51
N ALA A 72 -9.04 13.56 14.64
CA ALA A 72 -7.92 12.69 15.00
C ALA A 72 -6.82 12.69 13.92
N GLN A 73 -7.17 12.75 12.64
CA GLN A 73 -6.18 12.89 11.56
C GLN A 73 -5.47 14.25 11.60
N ARG A 74 -6.22 15.33 11.81
CA ARG A 74 -5.68 16.70 11.92
C ARG A 74 -4.80 16.89 13.15
N GLN A 75 -5.08 16.21 14.25
CA GLN A 75 -4.20 16.22 15.42
C GLN A 75 -2.77 15.77 15.08
N HIS A 76 -2.62 14.88 14.08
CA HIS A 76 -1.32 14.41 13.62
C HIS A 76 -0.76 15.22 12.44
N LEU A 77 -1.59 15.57 11.47
CA LEU A 77 -1.17 16.15 10.18
C LEU A 77 -1.36 17.67 10.07
N GLY A 78 -1.93 18.31 11.09
CA GLY A 78 -2.26 19.74 11.12
C GLY A 78 -3.71 20.05 10.73
N ASP A 79 -4.21 21.20 11.18
CA ASP A 79 -5.61 21.60 11.06
C ASP A 79 -6.10 21.77 9.62
N ASP A 80 -5.20 22.11 8.69
CA ASP A 80 -5.50 22.26 7.27
C ASP A 80 -5.51 20.92 6.51
N PHE A 81 -5.34 19.78 7.20
CA PHE A 81 -5.41 18.47 6.56
C PHE A 81 -6.81 18.22 5.98
N PRO A 82 -6.91 17.84 4.68
CA PRO A 82 -8.19 17.58 4.03
C PRO A 82 -8.98 16.48 4.72
N PHE A 83 -10.31 16.62 4.66
CA PHE A 83 -11.22 15.63 5.21
C PHE A 83 -11.12 14.29 4.46
N HIS A 84 -11.10 13.17 5.20
CA HIS A 84 -11.13 11.80 4.65
C HIS A 84 -12.23 10.99 5.34
N PHE A 85 -12.86 10.09 4.57
CA PHE A 85 -13.83 9.15 5.12
C PHE A 85 -13.14 7.86 5.55
N TRP A 86 -13.55 7.32 6.69
CA TRP A 86 -13.33 5.90 6.98
C TRP A 86 -14.32 5.06 6.15
N SER A 87 -13.82 4.32 5.16
CA SER A 87 -14.64 3.54 4.22
C SER A 87 -14.38 2.04 4.26
N TYR A 88 -13.69 1.56 5.30
CA TYR A 88 -13.23 0.18 5.38
C TYR A 88 -14.07 -0.65 6.36
N PRO A 89 -14.24 -1.95 6.08
CA PRO A 89 -14.88 -2.84 7.03
C PRO A 89 -14.00 -3.04 8.28
N PRO A 90 -14.57 -3.20 9.48
CA PRO A 90 -13.79 -3.23 10.74
C PRO A 90 -12.70 -4.32 10.79
N HIS A 91 -12.84 -5.39 10.02
CA HIS A 91 -11.87 -6.49 9.99
C HIS A 91 -10.50 -6.07 9.42
N THR A 92 -10.40 -4.97 8.66
CA THR A 92 -9.10 -4.46 8.21
C THR A 92 -8.19 -4.08 9.38
N LEU A 93 -8.77 -3.69 10.52
CA LEU A 93 -8.04 -3.33 11.72
C LEU A 93 -7.27 -4.51 12.33
N LEU A 94 -7.70 -5.76 12.09
CA LEU A 94 -6.93 -6.94 12.54
C LEU A 94 -5.53 -7.01 11.91
N LEU A 95 -5.36 -6.38 10.75
CA LEU A 95 -4.10 -6.35 10.00
C LEU A 95 -3.22 -5.15 10.38
N THR A 96 -3.83 -4.06 10.86
CA THR A 96 -3.15 -2.78 11.03
C THR A 96 -3.05 -2.33 12.48
N TRP A 97 -3.77 -2.94 13.42
CA TRP A 97 -3.75 -2.51 14.83
C TRP A 97 -2.39 -2.73 15.50
N GLN A 98 -1.62 -3.75 15.10
CA GLN A 98 -0.27 -3.96 15.64
C GLN A 98 0.68 -2.84 15.19
N LEU A 99 0.38 -2.20 14.07
CA LEU A 99 1.21 -1.14 13.48
C LEU A 99 0.94 0.25 14.09
N SER A 100 -0.17 0.46 14.82
CA SER A 100 -0.47 1.78 15.41
C SER A 100 0.48 2.19 16.53
N SER A 101 1.10 1.23 17.21
CA SER A 101 2.15 1.50 18.19
C SER A 101 3.39 2.18 17.57
N LEU A 102 3.61 2.03 16.26
CA LEU A 102 4.72 2.63 15.54
C LEU A 102 4.43 4.10 15.16
N PRO A 103 5.47 4.95 15.08
CA PRO A 103 5.34 6.25 14.42
C PRO A 103 4.87 6.07 12.97
N TYR A 104 4.06 7.01 12.47
CA TYR A 104 3.32 6.88 11.20
C TYR A 104 4.17 6.40 10.03
N ARG A 105 5.35 7.01 9.79
CA ARG A 105 6.25 6.63 8.68
C ARG A 105 6.76 5.20 8.78
N TRP A 106 7.02 4.72 9.98
CA TRP A 106 7.47 3.35 10.21
C TRP A 106 6.32 2.37 10.01
N ALA A 107 5.13 2.69 10.51
CA ALA A 107 3.93 1.91 10.24
C ALA A 107 3.66 1.80 8.73
N PHE A 108 3.76 2.92 8.00
CA PHE A 108 3.60 2.99 6.55
C PHE A 108 4.66 2.15 5.80
N ALA A 109 5.93 2.27 6.18
CA ALA A 109 7.01 1.51 5.58
C ALA A 109 6.82 0.00 5.80
N VAL A 110 6.48 -0.41 7.02
CA VAL A 110 6.20 -1.81 7.35
C VAL A 110 5.02 -2.32 6.53
N TRP A 111 3.89 -1.61 6.53
CA TRP A 111 2.70 -2.00 5.74
C TRP A 111 3.03 -2.21 4.27
N THR A 112 3.71 -1.25 3.66
CA THR A 112 4.04 -1.27 2.24
C THR A 112 5.02 -2.39 1.90
N LEU A 113 6.10 -2.54 2.69
CA LEU A 113 7.12 -3.57 2.46
C LEU A 113 6.57 -4.98 2.72
N SER A 114 5.77 -5.17 3.77
CA SER A 114 5.12 -6.44 4.06
C SER A 114 4.17 -6.84 2.93
N GLY A 115 3.34 -5.91 2.45
CA GLY A 115 2.48 -6.15 1.30
C GLY A 115 3.28 -6.55 0.06
N LEU A 116 4.32 -5.78 -0.28
CA LEU A 116 5.19 -6.05 -1.43
C LEU A 116 5.83 -7.44 -1.35
N VAL A 117 6.39 -7.80 -0.19
CA VAL A 117 6.99 -9.12 0.05
C VAL A 117 5.96 -10.24 -0.12
N LEU A 118 4.75 -10.08 0.42
CA LEU A 118 3.67 -11.06 0.28
C LEU A 118 3.25 -11.24 -1.19
N MET A 119 3.11 -10.14 -1.93
CA MET A 119 2.78 -10.19 -3.35
C MET A 119 3.86 -10.94 -4.15
N LEU A 120 5.14 -10.60 -3.93
CA LEU A 120 6.26 -11.28 -4.61
C LEU A 120 6.34 -12.75 -4.20
N TYR A 121 6.14 -13.06 -2.92
CA TYR A 121 6.13 -14.45 -2.45
C TYR A 121 5.02 -15.27 -3.13
N ALA A 122 3.80 -14.73 -3.22
CA ALA A 122 2.70 -15.40 -3.90
C ALA A 122 2.96 -15.55 -5.41
N ALA A 123 3.51 -14.52 -6.06
CA ALA A 123 3.83 -14.53 -7.49
C ALA A 123 4.89 -15.57 -7.87
N ARG A 124 5.86 -15.88 -6.98
CA ARG A 124 6.86 -16.94 -7.22
C ARG A 124 6.25 -18.30 -7.53
N LYS A 125 5.02 -18.57 -7.09
CA LYS A 125 4.35 -19.84 -7.38
C LYS A 125 4.02 -20.02 -8.86
N PHE A 126 3.81 -18.91 -9.57
CA PHE A 126 3.43 -18.89 -10.99
C PHE A 126 4.64 -18.64 -11.89
N TRP A 127 5.68 -17.96 -11.40
CA TRP A 127 6.91 -17.67 -12.13
C TRP A 127 8.17 -17.95 -11.28
N PRO A 128 8.52 -19.23 -11.03
CA PRO A 128 9.60 -19.59 -10.11
C PRO A 128 11.01 -19.27 -10.65
N ASP A 129 11.26 -19.48 -11.95
CA ASP A 129 12.62 -19.52 -12.51
C ASP A 129 12.93 -18.37 -13.49
N GLY A 130 12.11 -17.32 -13.51
CA GLY A 130 12.19 -16.25 -14.51
C GLY A 130 12.38 -14.86 -13.92
N PRO A 131 13.14 -13.96 -14.59
CA PRO A 131 13.26 -12.56 -14.18
C PRO A 131 11.93 -11.79 -14.29
N TRP A 132 10.91 -12.40 -14.89
CA TRP A 132 9.58 -11.83 -15.13
C TRP A 132 8.89 -11.34 -13.86
N ILE A 133 9.14 -11.98 -12.71
CA ILE A 133 8.60 -11.52 -11.43
C ILE A 133 9.04 -10.10 -11.09
N TRP A 134 10.25 -9.71 -11.51
CA TRP A 134 10.77 -8.36 -11.28
C TRP A 134 10.07 -7.31 -12.15
N LEU A 135 9.39 -7.70 -13.22
CA LEU A 135 8.55 -6.77 -13.98
C LEU A 135 7.36 -6.27 -13.15
N LEU A 136 6.94 -6.99 -12.11
CA LEU A 136 5.94 -6.49 -11.16
C LEU A 136 6.44 -5.23 -10.47
N LEU A 137 7.74 -5.12 -10.18
CA LEU A 137 8.33 -3.90 -9.58
C LEU A 137 8.30 -2.71 -10.53
N LEU A 138 8.23 -2.97 -11.83
CA LEU A 138 8.20 -1.94 -12.88
C LEU A 138 6.77 -1.58 -13.30
N ALA A 139 5.77 -2.30 -12.81
CA ALA A 139 4.38 -2.03 -13.12
C ALA A 139 3.95 -0.68 -12.51
N PRO A 140 3.30 0.22 -13.27
CA PRO A 140 2.80 1.49 -12.75
C PRO A 140 1.92 1.33 -11.50
N SER A 141 1.14 0.25 -11.43
CA SER A 141 0.31 -0.08 -10.26
C SER A 141 1.12 -0.33 -8.99
N THR A 142 2.32 -0.91 -9.08
CA THR A 142 3.21 -1.09 -7.93
C THR A 142 3.69 0.25 -7.38
N PHE A 143 4.06 1.18 -8.26
CA PHE A 143 4.45 2.53 -7.83
C PHE A 143 3.29 3.28 -7.19
N VAL A 144 2.12 3.24 -7.82
CA VAL A 144 0.87 3.80 -7.26
C VAL A 144 0.62 3.20 -5.87
N ASN A 145 0.71 1.87 -5.73
CA ASN A 145 0.45 1.20 -4.46
C ASN A 145 1.49 1.54 -3.37
N ILE A 146 2.75 1.78 -3.74
CA ILE A 146 3.80 2.23 -2.80
C ILE A 146 3.50 3.64 -2.26
N PHE A 147 3.15 4.59 -3.14
CA PHE A 147 3.03 6.00 -2.72
C PHE A 147 1.66 6.40 -2.20
N LEU A 148 0.61 5.73 -2.67
CA LEU A 148 -0.76 5.93 -2.21
C LEU A 148 -1.17 4.91 -1.14
N SER A 149 -0.27 3.99 -0.80
CA SER A 149 -0.40 2.97 0.25
C SER A 149 -1.73 2.21 0.26
N GLN A 150 -2.18 1.83 -0.93
CA GLN A 150 -3.38 1.04 -1.13
C GLN A 150 -3.18 -0.42 -0.67
N ASN A 151 -4.29 -1.14 -0.48
CA ASN A 151 -4.27 -2.57 -0.12
C ASN A 151 -3.96 -3.50 -1.32
N GLY A 152 -3.56 -2.94 -2.47
CA GLY A 152 -3.36 -3.66 -3.74
C GLY A 152 -2.37 -4.82 -3.65
N PHE A 153 -1.26 -4.65 -2.92
CA PHE A 153 -0.30 -5.75 -2.73
C PHE A 153 -0.89 -6.92 -1.95
N LEU A 154 -1.60 -6.64 -0.86
CA LEU A 154 -2.21 -7.69 -0.04
C LEU A 154 -3.34 -8.40 -0.80
N THR A 155 -4.22 -7.65 -1.46
CA THR A 155 -5.30 -8.21 -2.28
C THR A 155 -4.75 -9.06 -3.42
N THR A 156 -3.69 -8.62 -4.09
CA THR A 156 -3.00 -9.41 -5.13
C THR A 156 -2.38 -10.67 -4.55
N ALA A 157 -1.72 -10.60 -3.39
CA ALA A 157 -1.14 -11.76 -2.73
C ALA A 157 -2.21 -12.81 -2.37
N LEU A 158 -3.35 -12.36 -1.83
CA LEU A 158 -4.48 -13.22 -1.49
C LEU A 158 -5.09 -13.86 -2.74
N ALA A 159 -5.29 -13.10 -3.82
CA ALA A 159 -5.83 -13.61 -5.08
C ALA A 159 -4.91 -14.68 -5.69
N LEU A 160 -3.61 -14.40 -5.79
CA LEU A 160 -2.60 -15.37 -6.26
C LEU A 160 -2.54 -16.62 -5.36
N GLY A 161 -2.62 -16.44 -4.04
CA GLY A 161 -2.69 -17.53 -3.08
C GLY A 161 -3.93 -18.41 -3.29
N GLY A 162 -5.10 -17.79 -3.46
CA GLY A 162 -6.36 -18.49 -3.76
C GLY A 162 -6.25 -19.32 -5.03
N PHE A 163 -5.81 -18.73 -6.14
CA PHE A 163 -5.59 -19.47 -7.39
C PHE A 163 -4.59 -20.62 -7.26
N ALA A 164 -3.53 -20.46 -6.46
CA ALA A 164 -2.56 -21.51 -6.21
C ALA A 164 -3.15 -22.68 -5.40
N LEU A 165 -4.10 -22.40 -4.50
CA LEU A 165 -4.75 -23.40 -3.65
C LEU A 165 -5.95 -24.07 -4.30
N LEU A 166 -6.64 -23.37 -5.22
CA LEU A 166 -7.89 -23.80 -5.86
C LEU A 166 -7.89 -25.26 -6.35
N PRO A 167 -6.83 -25.79 -7.00
CA PRO A 167 -6.85 -27.17 -7.50
C PRO A 167 -6.83 -28.25 -6.41
N ARG A 168 -6.41 -27.93 -5.17
CA ARG A 168 -6.19 -28.91 -4.09
C ARG A 168 -7.00 -28.64 -2.82
N ARG A 169 -7.35 -27.38 -2.56
CA ARG A 169 -7.99 -26.93 -1.31
C ARG A 169 -9.02 -25.83 -1.61
N PRO A 170 -10.10 -26.13 -2.35
CA PRO A 170 -11.06 -25.13 -2.81
C PRO A 170 -11.67 -24.32 -1.66
N VAL A 171 -12.06 -24.97 -0.55
CA VAL A 171 -12.66 -24.29 0.62
C VAL A 171 -11.72 -23.24 1.26
N ILE A 172 -10.40 -23.46 1.23
CA ILE A 172 -9.42 -22.51 1.79
C ILE A 172 -9.06 -21.44 0.75
N ALA A 173 -9.25 -21.72 -0.54
CA ALA A 173 -8.96 -20.80 -1.62
C ALA A 173 -9.96 -19.63 -1.71
N GLY A 174 -11.16 -19.80 -1.14
CA GLY A 174 -12.28 -18.86 -1.16
C GLY A 174 -13.57 -19.55 -1.52
#